data_AF-A0A970HT45-F1
#
_entry.id   AF-A0A970HT45-F1
#
_cell.length_a   1.000
_cell.length_b   1.000
_cell.length_c   1.000
_cell.angle_alpha   90.00
_cell.angle_beta   90.00
_cell.angle_gamma   90.00
#
_symmetry.space_group_name_H-M   'P 1'
#
loop_
_entity.id
_entity.type
_entity.pdbx_description
1 polymer ?
#
loop_
_entity_poly.entity_id
_entity_poly.type
_entity_poly.pdbx_seq_one_letter_code
_entity_poly.pdbx_strand_id
1 'polypeptide(L)' 'TGGVSSPYLWLQCPSGFDSWSFFDYLLNNAEVVGTPGSGFGAQGEGYFRLTSFGSREATEEAALRLKRVL' A
#
# COMPACT_ATOMS: atom_id res chain seq x y z
N THR A 1 6.32 -3.79 9.49
CA THR A 1 7.59 -4.43 9.07
C THR A 1 7.27 -5.47 8.01
N GLY A 2 8.03 -5.49 6.91
CA GLY A 2 7.87 -6.38 5.74
C GLY A 2 8.93 -6.01 4.69
N GLY A 3 9.20 -6.86 3.71
CA GLY A 3 10.07 -6.55 2.57
C GLY A 3 11.50 -7.10 2.59
N VAL A 4 12.00 -7.59 3.73
CA VAL A 4 13.35 -8.22 3.81
C VAL A 4 13.29 -9.71 3.48
N SER A 5 12.33 -10.42 4.05
CA SER A 5 12.14 -11.87 3.87
C SER A 5 10.75 -12.23 3.35
N SER A 6 9.97 -11.23 2.97
CA SER A 6 8.64 -11.39 2.38
C SER A 6 8.50 -10.49 1.16
N PRO A 7 7.83 -10.95 0.08
CA PRO A 7 7.58 -10.14 -1.12
C PRO A 7 6.42 -9.15 -0.93
N TYR A 8 6.23 -8.69 0.31
CA TYR A 8 5.18 -7.76 0.70
C TYR A 8 5.71 -6.72 1.67
N LEU A 9 5.30 -5.48 1.47
CA LEU A 9 5.48 -4.40 2.43
C LEU A 9 4.21 -4.26 3.26
N TRP A 10 4.37 -4.26 4.58
CA TRP A 10 3.31 -3.95 5.53
C TRP A 10 3.62 -2.62 6.20
N LEU A 11 2.79 -1.63 5.91
CA LEU A 11 3.00 -0.23 6.30
C LEU A 11 1.77 0.32 7.02
N GLN A 12 2.00 1.22 7.96
CA GLN A 12 0.92 1.99 8.59
C GLN A 12 0.44 3.05 7.61
N CYS A 13 -0.87 3.22 7.49
CA CYS A 13 -1.45 4.28 6.67
C CYS A 13 -1.02 5.65 7.21
N PRO A 14 -0.55 6.58 6.35
CA PRO A 14 -0.10 7.90 6.78
C PRO A 14 -1.27 8.75 7.30
N SER A 15 -0.96 9.84 8.00
CA SER A 15 -1.92 10.89 8.36
C SER A 15 -3.22 10.44 9.04
N GLY A 16 -3.20 9.26 9.69
CA GLY A 16 -4.37 8.70 10.37
C GLY A 16 -5.47 8.17 9.43
N PHE A 17 -5.16 7.93 8.15
CA PHE A 17 -6.09 7.23 7.26
C PHE A 17 -6.47 5.86 7.84
N ASP A 18 -7.74 5.49 7.71
CA ASP A 18 -8.16 4.10 7.86
C ASP A 18 -7.73 3.28 6.62
N SER A 19 -7.81 1.96 6.72
CA SER A 19 -7.32 1.05 5.69
C SER A 19 -8.03 1.23 4.35
N TRP A 20 -9.34 1.47 4.38
CA TRP A 20 -10.18 1.58 3.18
C TRP A 20 -10.10 2.96 2.56
N SER A 21 -10.11 4.02 3.36
CA SER A 21 -9.91 5.37 2.84
C SER A 21 -8.52 5.55 2.23
N PHE A 22 -7.49 4.89 2.78
CA PHE A 22 -6.18 4.87 2.14
C PHE A 22 -6.16 4.09 0.82
N PHE A 23 -6.88 2.96 0.73
CA PHE A 23 -7.08 2.22 -0.51
C PHE A 23 -7.70 3.12 -1.60
N ASP A 24 -8.83 3.75 -1.29
CA ASP A 24 -9.55 4.62 -2.22
C ASP A 24 -8.70 5.82 -2.63
N TYR A 25 -7.94 6.40 -1.69
CA TYR A 25 -7.01 7.49 -1.98
C TYR A 25 -5.96 7.10 -3.00
N LEU A 26 -5.26 5.98 -2.79
CA LEU A 26 -4.22 5.51 -3.71
C LEU A 26 -4.78 5.11 -5.08
N LEU A 27 -5.95 4.45 -5.11
CA LEU A 27 -6.60 4.06 -6.36
C LEU A 27 -6.93 5.30 -7.21
N ASN A 28 -7.51 6.33 -6.61
CA ASN A 28 -8.00 7.50 -7.36
C ASN A 28 -6.92 8.55 -7.64
N ASN A 29 -5.88 8.66 -6.80
CA ASN A 29 -4.87 9.72 -6.94
C ASN A 29 -3.53 9.22 -7.49
N ALA A 30 -3.22 7.93 -7.34
CA ALA A 30 -1.97 7.33 -7.81
C ALA A 30 -2.19 6.16 -8.77
N GLU A 31 -3.41 5.67 -8.96
CA GLU A 31 -3.71 4.45 -9.72
C GLU A 31 -2.87 3.25 -9.24
N VAL A 32 -2.58 3.20 -7.94
CA VAL A 32 -1.84 2.11 -7.29
C VAL A 32 -2.80 1.31 -6.42
N VAL A 33 -2.88 0.01 -6.69
CA VAL A 33 -3.73 -0.92 -5.95
C VAL A 33 -2.87 -1.67 -4.92
N GLY A 34 -3.38 -1.75 -3.69
CA GLY A 34 -2.85 -2.63 -2.66
C GLY A 34 -3.98 -3.24 -1.84
N THR A 35 -3.65 -3.94 -0.76
CA THR A 35 -4.66 -4.59 0.09
C THR A 35 -4.88 -3.77 1.37
N PRO A 36 -6.11 -3.31 1.66
CA PRO A 36 -6.42 -2.65 2.92
C PRO A 36 -6.19 -3.61 4.09
N GLY A 37 -5.55 -3.12 5.15
CA GLY A 37 -5.15 -3.93 6.29
C GLY A 37 -6.32 -4.50 7.09
N SER A 38 -7.45 -3.79 7.11
CA SER A 38 -8.73 -4.24 7.67
C SER A 38 -9.19 -5.61 7.13
N GLY A 39 -8.83 -5.96 5.88
CA GLY A 39 -9.08 -7.27 5.29
C GLY A 39 -8.33 -8.44 5.95
N PHE A 40 -7.32 -8.15 6.78
CA PHE A 40 -6.55 -9.14 7.56
C PHE A 40 -7.04 -9.26 9.02
N GLY A 41 -8.14 -8.58 9.36
CA GLY A 41 -8.74 -8.58 10.70
C GLY A 41 -8.58 -7.25 11.43
N ALA A 42 -9.22 -7.14 12.61
CA ALA A 42 -9.33 -5.87 13.34
C ALA A 42 -7.96 -5.22 13.70
N GLN A 43 -6.92 -6.03 13.92
CA GLN A 43 -5.57 -5.53 14.21
C GLN A 43 -4.84 -4.99 12.97
N GLY A 44 -5.38 -5.23 11.77
CA GLY A 44 -4.87 -4.65 10.54
C GLY A 44 -5.46 -3.29 10.21
N GLU A 45 -6.41 -2.77 11.01
CA GLU A 45 -6.96 -1.44 10.77
C GLU A 45 -5.89 -0.34 10.89
N GLY A 46 -5.92 0.64 9.98
CA GLY A 46 -4.88 1.65 9.84
C GLY A 46 -3.58 1.14 9.21
N TYR A 47 -3.56 -0.05 8.62
CA TYR A 47 -2.42 -0.60 7.88
C TYR A 47 -2.78 -0.90 6.43
N PHE A 48 -1.73 -1.08 5.62
CA PHE A 48 -1.84 -1.36 4.20
C PHE A 48 -0.75 -2.34 3.74
N ARG A 49 -1.09 -3.18 2.76
CA ARG A 49 -0.15 -4.12 2.15
C ARG A 49 0.11 -3.79 0.69
N LEU A 50 1.38 -3.65 0.33
CA LEU A 50 1.86 -3.62 -1.06
C LEU A 50 2.59 -4.92 -1.38
N THR A 51 2.47 -5.39 -2.62
CA THR A 51 3.14 -6.59 -3.14
C THR A 51 4.30 -6.18 -4.04
N SER A 52 5.40 -6.94 -3.99
CA SER A 52 6.48 -6.83 -4.99
C SER A 52 6.33 -7.83 -6.13
N PHE A 53 5.21 -8.58 -6.19
CA PHE A 53 4.90 -9.41 -7.36
C PHE A 53 4.48 -8.53 -8.53
N GLY A 54 5.39 -8.41 -9.50
CA GLY A 54 5.23 -7.61 -10.69
C GLY A 54 6.57 -7.52 -11.43
N SER A 55 6.61 -6.80 -12.55
CA SER A 55 7.88 -6.46 -13.17
C SER A 55 8.60 -5.37 -12.38
N ARG A 56 9.90 -5.25 -12.60
CA ARG A 56 10.71 -4.18 -12.00
C ARG A 56 10.20 -2.81 -12.44
N GLU A 57 9.87 -2.65 -13.71
CA GLU A 57 9.41 -1.41 -14.32
C GLU A 57 8.07 -0.98 -13.72
N ALA A 58 7.13 -1.91 -13.55
CA ALA A 58 5.85 -1.63 -12.91
C ALA A 58 6.03 -1.22 -11.44
N THR A 59 6.99 -1.84 -10.74
CA THR A 59 7.31 -1.50 -9.34
C THR A 59 7.94 -0.11 -9.24
N GLU A 60 8.87 0.22 -10.13
CA GLU A 60 9.51 1.54 -10.19
C GLU A 60 8.49 2.64 -10.53
N GLU A 61 7.59 2.40 -11.48
CA GLU A 61 6.49 3.32 -11.82
C GLU A 61 5.54 3.51 -10.64
N ALA A 62 5.10 2.44 -9.97
CA ALA A 62 4.25 2.53 -8.79
C ALA A 62 4.93 3.34 -7.67
N ALA A 63 6.22 3.13 -7.42
CA ALA A 63 6.98 3.90 -6.44
C ALA A 63 7.05 5.40 -6.80
N LEU A 64 7.23 5.73 -8.08
CA LEU A 64 7.21 7.12 -8.56
C LEU A 64 5.84 7.77 -8.41
N ARG A 65 4.74 7.05 -8.66
CA ARG A 65 3.37 7.54 -8.45
C ARG A 65 3.08 7.79 -6.98
N LEU A 66 3.45 6.85 -6.11
CA LEU A 66 3.32 6.99 -4.66
C LEU A 66 4.06 8.23 -4.15
N LYS A 67 5.31 8.46 -4.62
CA LYS A 67 6.12 9.64 -4.25
C LYS A 67 5.47 10.99 -4.61
N ARG A 68 4.52 11.03 -5.57
CA ARG A 68 3.85 12.28 -5.96
C ARG A 68 2.66 12.62 -5.07
N VAL A 69 2.10 11.63 -4.36
CA VAL A 69 0.86 11.79 -3.58
C VAL A 69 1.05 11.59 -2.08
N LEU A 70 2.17 10.99 -1.66
CA LEU A 70 2.57 10.79 -0.26
C LEU A 70 3.70 11.74 0.11
#